data_AF-A0A1I4C491-F1
#
_entry.id   AF-A0A1I4C491-F1
#
_cell.length_a   1.000
_cell.length_b   1.000
_cell.length_c   1.000
_cell.angle_alpha   90.00
_cell.angle_beta   90.00
_cell.angle_gamma   90.00
#
_symmetry.space_group_name_H-M   'P 1'
#
loop_
_entity.id
_entity.type
_entity.pdbx_description
1 polymer ?
#
loop_
_entity_poly.entity_id
_entity_poly.type
_entity_poly.pdbx_seq_one_letter_code
_entity_poly.pdbx_strand_id
1 'polypeptide(L)'
;MGIEAVAVNEPRSDRPRPDADLRTTPALIVAAIRDAGTQFADLLRLARIEVRGNLRAVATLAVLFGGALLLVLVSLVLLLIALRDAIAVLTGSDILAGAIVALPFLSATAILLRLGFRRMGLRSVGA
;
A
#
# COMPACT_ATOMS: atom_id res chain seq x y z
N MET A 1 19.69 59.88 59.01
CA MET A 1 20.44 58.77 59.61
C MET A 1 19.40 57.83 60.19
N GLY A 2 19.11 56.73 59.50
CA GLY A 2 18.09 55.74 59.88
C GLY A 2 18.19 54.57 58.91
N ILE A 3 18.87 53.51 59.35
CA ILE A 3 19.00 52.26 58.59
C ILE A 3 17.75 51.44 58.93
N GLU A 4 16.78 51.38 58.02
CA GLU A 4 15.73 50.36 58.10
C GLU A 4 16.31 49.04 57.58
N ALA A 5 16.45 48.09 58.50
CA ALA A 5 16.81 46.72 58.20
C ALA A 5 15.66 46.08 57.40
N VAL A 6 15.86 45.92 56.09
CA VAL A 6 15.01 45.09 55.25
C VAL A 6 15.18 43.64 55.71
N ALA A 7 14.22 43.14 56.48
CA ALA A 7 14.12 41.73 56.81
C ALA A 7 13.87 40.95 55.51
N VAL A 8 14.92 40.29 55.02
CA VAL A 8 14.85 39.33 53.93
C VAL A 8 13.97 38.17 54.40
N ASN A 9 12.70 38.20 54.02
CA ASN A 9 11.78 37.11 54.23
C ASN A 9 12.07 36.06 53.15
N GLU A 10 12.94 35.08 53.47
CA GLU A 10 13.18 33.96 52.58
C GLU A 10 11.86 33.20 52.39
N PRO A 11 11.37 33.03 51.15
CA PRO A 11 10.27 32.12 50.91
C PRO A 11 10.77 30.72 51.27
N ARG A 12 10.27 30.17 52.39
CA ARG A 12 10.44 28.75 52.73
C ARG A 12 10.01 27.96 51.50
N SER A 13 10.99 27.43 50.76
CA SER A 13 10.74 26.44 49.74
C SER A 13 10.37 25.16 50.49
N ASP A 14 9.09 24.99 50.80
CA ASP A 14 8.52 23.69 51.05
C ASP A 14 8.68 22.90 49.76
N ARG A 15 9.86 22.29 49.60
CA ARG A 15 10.11 21.33 48.53
C ARG A 15 9.04 20.26 48.68
N PRO A 16 8.35 19.87 47.60
CA PRO A 16 7.41 18.76 47.65
C PRO A 16 8.19 17.55 48.19
N ARG A 17 7.86 17.14 49.40
CA ARG A 17 8.48 15.99 50.04
C ARG A 17 8.11 14.76 49.18
N PRO A 18 9.08 14.02 48.62
CA PRO A 18 8.79 12.86 47.75
C PRO A 18 8.04 11.73 48.47
N ASP A 19 7.90 11.84 49.79
CA ASP A 19 7.41 10.80 50.68
C ASP A 19 5.87 10.70 50.74
N ALA A 20 5.14 11.51 49.96
CA ALA A 20 3.67 11.52 49.98
C ALA A 20 3.01 10.45 49.08
N ASP A 21 3.77 9.71 48.27
CA ASP A 21 3.22 8.66 47.41
C ASP A 21 3.63 7.28 47.92
N LEU A 22 2.96 6.83 48.98
CA LEU A 22 3.08 5.51 49.60
C LEU A 22 2.41 4.41 48.74
N ARG A 23 2.52 4.51 47.41
CA ARG A 23 2.15 3.43 46.51
C ARG A 23 3.29 2.43 46.51
N THR A 24 2.99 1.21 46.95
CA THR A 24 3.94 0.09 46.87
C THR A 24 4.42 -0.04 45.42
N THR A 25 5.70 -0.32 45.19
CA THR A 25 6.30 -0.58 43.87
C THR A 25 5.39 -1.40 42.93
N PRO A 26 4.69 -2.47 43.38
CA PRO A 26 3.71 -3.18 42.56
C PRO A 26 2.54 -2.30 42.08
N ALA A 27 2.01 -1.37 42.87
CA ALA A 27 0.96 -0.45 42.45
C ALA A 27 1.42 0.53 41.35
N LEU A 28 2.68 0.96 41.37
CA LEU A 28 3.27 1.78 40.31
C LEU A 28 3.49 0.98 39.02
N ILE A 29 3.94 -0.27 39.14
CA ILE A 29 4.07 -1.19 38.00
C ILE A 29 2.71 -1.44 37.34
N VAL A 30 1.67 -1.70 38.14
CA VAL A 30 0.30 -1.90 37.64
C VAL A 30 -0.23 -0.63 36.95
N ALA A 31 0.03 0.55 37.51
CA ALA A 31 -0.34 1.82 36.88
C ALA A 31 0.39 2.03 35.54
N ALA A 32 1.69 1.77 35.48
CA ALA A 32 2.48 1.88 34.26
C ALA A 32 2.01 0.88 33.18
N ILE A 33 1.67 -0.35 33.56
CA ILE A 33 1.10 -1.34 32.64
C ILE A 33 -0.26 -0.89 32.10
N ARG A 34 -1.11 -0.30 32.96
CA ARG A 34 -2.42 0.23 32.55
C ARG A 34 -2.27 1.39 31.58
N ASP A 35 -1.38 2.34 31.85
CA ASP A 35 -1.11 3.46 30.97
C ASP A 35 -0.53 2.99 29.63
N ALA A 36 0.44 2.07 29.65
CA ALA A 36 0.99 1.46 28.43
C ALA A 36 -0.10 0.73 27.62
N GLY A 37 -1.01 0.01 28.28
CA GLY A 37 -2.15 -0.65 27.65
C GLY A 37 -3.11 0.33 26.97
N THR A 38 -3.39 1.47 27.61
CA THR A 38 -4.23 2.52 26.99
C THR A 38 -3.57 3.15 25.77
N GLN A 39 -2.28 3.49 25.85
CA GLN A 39 -1.53 4.06 24.73
C GLN A 39 -1.44 3.07 23.56
N PHE A 40 -1.25 1.79 23.84
CA PHE A 40 -1.22 0.74 22.82
C PHE A 40 -2.59 0.58 22.13
N ALA A 41 -3.69 0.66 22.87
CA ALA A 41 -5.04 0.61 22.29
C ALA A 41 -5.30 1.80 21.34
N ASP A 42 -4.84 3.00 21.70
CA ASP A 42 -4.95 4.19 20.87
C ASP A 42 -4.11 4.07 19.59
N LEU A 43 -2.87 3.57 19.69
CA LEU A 43 -2.03 3.30 18.52
C LEU A 43 -2.66 2.26 17.58
N LEU A 44 -3.23 1.18 18.11
CA LEU A 44 -3.94 0.19 17.30
C LEU A 44 -5.18 0.76 16.61
N ARG A 45 -5.91 1.66 17.29
CA ARG A 45 -7.06 2.34 16.70
C ARG A 45 -6.63 3.24 15.56
N LEU A 46 -5.56 4.01 15.74
CA LEU A 46 -5.00 4.88 14.72
C LEU A 46 -4.51 4.08 13.51
N ALA A 47 -3.71 3.03 13.77
CA ALA A 47 -3.22 2.13 12.73
C ALA A 47 -4.38 1.50 11.93
N ARG A 48 -5.48 1.12 12.59
CA ARG A 48 -6.67 0.58 11.89
C ARG A 48 -7.33 1.61 10.97
N ILE A 49 -7.40 2.87 11.39
CA ILE A 49 -7.96 3.96 10.59
C ILE A 49 -7.07 4.21 9.36
N GLU A 50 -5.76 4.31 9.56
CA GLU A 50 -4.79 4.50 8.49
C GLU A 50 -4.80 3.33 7.49
N VAL A 51 -4.79 2.09 7.97
CA VAL A 51 -4.86 0.89 7.12
C VAL A 51 -6.14 0.90 6.29
N ARG A 52 -7.29 1.24 6.88
CA ARG A 52 -8.56 1.30 6.14
C ARG A 52 -8.55 2.42 5.09
N GLY A 53 -7.94 3.57 5.41
CA GLY A 53 -7.73 4.66 4.46
C GLY A 53 -6.85 4.25 3.29
N ASN A 54 -5.72 3.59 3.58
CA ASN A 54 -4.79 3.12 2.55
C ASN A 54 -5.42 2.04 1.67
N LEU A 55 -6.15 1.07 2.25
CA LEU A 55 -6.89 0.06 1.49
C LEU A 55 -7.91 0.70 0.55
N ARG A 56 -8.62 1.74 0.99
CA ARG A 56 -9.56 2.48 0.13
C ARG A 56 -8.84 3.20 -1.00
N ALA A 57 -7.69 3.81 -0.74
CA ALA A 57 -6.89 4.46 -1.76
C ALA A 57 -6.39 3.44 -2.81
N VAL A 58 -5.85 2.31 -2.37
CA VAL A 58 -5.40 1.22 -3.24
C VAL A 58 -6.56 0.63 -4.05
N ALA A 59 -7.72 0.40 -3.42
CA ALA A 59 -8.90 -0.08 -4.13
C ALA A 59 -9.36 0.91 -5.20
N THR A 60 -9.37 2.21 -4.89
CA THR A 60 -9.72 3.26 -5.85
C THR A 60 -8.73 3.32 -7.00
N LEU A 61 -7.43 3.23 -6.70
CA LEU A 61 -6.37 3.18 -7.72
C LEU A 61 -6.52 1.95 -8.60
N ALA A 62 -6.78 0.78 -8.02
CA ALA A 62 -6.99 -0.46 -8.76
C ALA A 62 -8.22 -0.38 -9.68
N VAL A 63 -9.31 0.24 -9.24
CA VAL A 63 -10.51 0.44 -10.07
C VAL A 63 -10.25 1.42 -11.20
N LEU A 64 -9.64 2.57 -10.92
CA LEU A 64 -9.38 3.59 -11.95
C LEU A 64 -8.36 3.11 -12.96
N PHE A 65 -7.21 2.62 -12.49
CA PHE A 65 -6.14 2.13 -13.35
C PHE A 65 -6.53 0.84 -14.05
N GLY A 66 -7.10 -0.13 -13.33
CA GLY A 66 -7.58 -1.38 -13.91
C GLY A 66 -8.72 -1.15 -14.90
N GLY A 67 -9.66 -0.26 -14.59
CA GLY A 67 -10.73 0.15 -15.50
C GLY A 67 -10.18 0.82 -16.76
N ALA A 68 -9.26 1.77 -16.63
CA ALA A 68 -8.59 2.40 -17.77
C ALA A 68 -7.82 1.38 -18.62
N LEU A 69 -7.08 0.47 -17.99
CA LEU A 69 -6.36 -0.59 -18.68
C LEU A 69 -7.32 -1.52 -19.44
N LEU A 70 -8.45 -1.89 -18.83
CA LEU A 70 -9.48 -2.67 -19.50
C LEU A 70 -10.06 -1.93 -20.70
N LEU A 71 -10.37 -0.63 -20.57
CA LEU A 71 -10.85 0.18 -21.69
C LEU A 71 -9.85 0.24 -22.84
N VAL A 72 -8.55 0.36 -22.54
CA VAL A 72 -7.49 0.30 -23.55
C VAL A 72 -7.48 -1.05 -24.25
N LEU A 73 -7.57 -2.16 -23.50
CA LEU A 73 -7.61 -3.51 -24.07
C LEU A 73 -8.84 -3.73 -24.95
N VAL A 74 -10.03 -3.33 -24.48
CA VAL A 74 -11.27 -3.42 -25.28
C VAL A 74 -11.16 -2.58 -26.55
N SER A 75 -10.67 -1.34 -26.44
CA SER A 75 -10.49 -0.46 -27.60
C SER A 75 -9.50 -1.03 -28.60
N LEU A 76 -8.40 -1.63 -28.14
CA LEU A 76 -7.44 -2.30 -29.00
C LEU A 76 -8.06 -3.50 -29.74
N VAL A 77 -8.84 -4.33 -29.05
CA VAL A 77 -9.53 -5.47 -29.68
C VAL A 77 -10.51 -4.97 -30.75
N LEU A 78 -11.32 -3.95 -30.44
CA LEU A 78 -12.24 -3.35 -31.40
C LEU A 78 -11.50 -2.77 -32.61
N LEU A 79 -10.36 -2.12 -32.39
CA LEU A 79 -9.50 -1.61 -33.47
C LEU A 79 -8.98 -2.76 -34.36
N LEU A 80 -8.54 -3.87 -33.77
CA LEU A 80 -8.07 -5.03 -34.53
C LEU A 80 -9.19 -5.66 -35.37
N ILE A 81 -10.41 -5.73 -34.82
CA ILE A 81 -11.59 -6.20 -35.55
C ILE A 81 -11.88 -5.27 -36.74
N ALA A 82 -11.96 -3.96 -36.48
CA ALA A 82 -12.22 -2.97 -37.53
C ALA A 82 -11.14 -3.00 -38.63
N LEU A 83 -9.86 -3.14 -38.25
CA LEU A 83 -8.76 -3.28 -39.20
C LEU A 83 -8.87 -4.58 -40.01
N ARG A 84 -9.16 -5.70 -39.35
CA ARG A 84 -9.39 -6.99 -40.01
C ARG A 84 -10.53 -6.88 -41.02
N ASP A 85 -11.64 -6.24 -40.66
CA ASP A 85 -12.79 -6.09 -41.55
C ASP A 85 -12.48 -5.16 -42.73
N ALA A 86 -11.73 -4.07 -42.51
CA ALA A 86 -11.26 -3.21 -43.58
C ALA A 86 -10.36 -3.97 -44.58
N ILE A 87 -9.47 -4.83 -44.08
CA ILE A 87 -8.63 -5.70 -44.91
C ILE A 87 -9.49 -6.75 -45.65
N ALA A 88 -10.49 -7.32 -44.99
CA ALA A 88 -11.40 -8.29 -45.61
C ALA A 88 -12.16 -7.66 -46.78
N VAL A 89 -12.65 -6.43 -46.61
CA VAL A 89 -13.28 -5.64 -47.69
C VAL A 89 -12.30 -5.38 -48.84
N LEU A 90 -11.06 -4.98 -48.53
CA LEU A 90 -10.06 -4.69 -49.55
C LEU A 90 -9.59 -5.92 -50.33
N THR A 91 -9.49 -7.07 -49.65
CA THR A 91 -8.98 -8.33 -50.22
C THR A 91 -10.08 -9.24 -50.76
N GLY A 92 -11.34 -8.98 -50.42
CA GLY A 92 -12.48 -9.86 -50.71
C GLY A 92 -12.43 -11.21 -49.98
N SER A 93 -11.57 -11.36 -48.96
CA SER A 93 -11.36 -12.63 -48.27
C SER A 93 -11.23 -12.46 -46.76
N ASP A 94 -12.22 -13.01 -46.07
CA ASP A 94 -12.26 -13.09 -44.61
C ASP A 94 -11.10 -13.90 -44.01
N ILE A 95 -10.66 -14.93 -44.72
CA ILE A 95 -9.61 -15.86 -44.29
C ILE A 95 -8.25 -15.16 -44.36
N LEU A 96 -7.94 -14.49 -45.48
CA LEU A 96 -6.68 -13.77 -45.65
C LEU A 96 -6.56 -12.62 -44.66
N ALA A 97 -7.63 -11.84 -44.48
CA ALA A 97 -7.65 -10.76 -43.51
C ALA A 97 -7.44 -11.26 -42.07
N GLY A 98 -8.13 -12.35 -41.71
CA GLY A 98 -7.94 -13.00 -40.41
C GLY A 98 -6.50 -13.49 -40.21
N ALA A 99 -5.90 -14.13 -41.22
CA ALA A 99 -4.52 -14.59 -41.16
C ALA A 99 -3.53 -13.44 -40.99
N ILE A 100 -3.67 -12.36 -41.77
CA ILE A 100 -2.79 -11.18 -41.70
C ILE A 100 -2.80 -10.58 -40.29
N VAL A 101 -3.99 -10.43 -39.69
CA VAL A 101 -4.12 -9.83 -38.35
C VAL A 101 -3.70 -10.81 -37.25
N ALA A 102 -4.01 -12.11 -37.35
CA ALA A 102 -3.78 -13.07 -36.27
C ALA A 102 -2.36 -13.66 -36.24
N LEU A 103 -1.70 -13.88 -37.39
CA LEU A 103 -0.39 -14.54 -37.46
C LEU A 103 0.71 -13.85 -36.63
N PRO A 104 0.81 -12.51 -36.58
CA PRO A 104 1.78 -11.83 -35.72
C PRO A 104 1.58 -12.20 -34.23
N PHE A 105 0.34 -12.24 -33.75
CA PHE A 105 0.06 -12.61 -32.36
C PHE A 105 0.34 -14.10 -32.11
N LEU A 106 -0.03 -14.97 -33.04
CA LEU A 106 0.23 -16.40 -32.94
C LEU A 106 1.74 -16.70 -32.89
N SER A 107 2.52 -16.04 -33.75
CA SER A 107 3.97 -16.20 -33.78
C SER A 107 4.64 -15.67 -32.51
N ALA A 108 4.26 -14.48 -32.04
CA ALA A 108 4.73 -13.94 -30.77
C ALA A 108 4.41 -14.89 -29.60
N THR A 109 3.18 -15.41 -29.54
CA THR A 109 2.75 -16.39 -28.53
C THR A 109 3.59 -17.66 -28.59
N ALA A 110 3.83 -18.22 -29.77
CA ALA A 110 4.65 -19.40 -29.94
C ALA A 110 6.11 -19.18 -29.50
N ILE A 111 6.69 -18.01 -29.80
CA ILE A 111 8.05 -17.63 -29.38
C ILE A 111 8.11 -17.52 -27.85
N LEU A 112 7.18 -16.82 -27.24
CA LEU A 112 7.12 -16.63 -25.79
C LEU A 112 6.91 -17.95 -25.06
N LEU A 113 6.02 -18.80 -25.56
CA LEU A 113 5.75 -20.13 -25.01
C LEU A 113 7.01 -21.01 -25.07
N ARG A 114 7.69 -21.03 -26.23
CA ARG A 114 8.97 -21.74 -26.39
C ARG A 114 10.03 -21.22 -25.43
N LEU A 115 10.14 -19.90 -25.27
CA LEU A 115 11.10 -19.29 -24.35
C LEU A 115 10.76 -19.62 -22.89
N GLY A 116 9.48 -19.61 -22.53
CA GLY A 116 8.97 -20.01 -21.22
C GLY A 116 9.35 -21.46 -20.88
N PHE A 117 9.05 -22.40 -21.78
CA PHE A 117 9.43 -23.80 -21.59
C PHE A 117 10.94 -24.01 -21.49
N ARG A 118 11.74 -23.33 -22.32
CA ARG A 118 13.21 -23.38 -22.21
C ARG A 118 13.68 -22.90 -20.83
N ARG A 119 13.15 -21.78 -20.32
CA ARG A 119 13.54 -21.26 -19.00
C ARG A 119 13.12 -22.17 -17.86
N MET A 120 11.98 -22.85 -17.97
CA MET A 120 11.52 -23.81 -16.95
C MET A 120 12.37 -25.09 -16.97
N GLY A 121 12.67 -25.64 -18.14
CA GLY A 121 13.52 -26.84 -18.27
C GLY A 121 14.98 -26.62 -17.86
N LEU A 122 15.51 -25.39 -18.01
CA LEU A 122 16.84 -25.04 -17.49
C LEU A 122 16.91 -25.00 -15.96
N ARG A 123 15.78 -24.81 -15.26
CA ARG A 123 15.73 -24.80 -13.79
C ARG A 123 15.61 -26.21 -13.20
N SER A 124 15.16 -27.21 -13.97
CA SER A 124 14.99 -28.59 -13.51
C SER A 124 16.22 -29.48 -13.70
N VAL A 125 17.21 -29.07 -14.49
CA VAL A 125 18.44 -29.85 -14.79
C VAL A 125 19.64 -29.40 -13.95
N GLY A 126 19.52 -28.29 -13.20
CA GLY A 126 20.58 -27.73 -12.36
C GLY A 126 20.35 -27.82 -10.85
N ALA A 127 19.39 -28.63 -10.40
CA ALA A 127 19.15 -28.99 -9.00
C ALA A 127 19.37 -30.50 -8.84
#